data_AF-A0A964K6W2-F1
#
_entry.id   AF-A0A964K6W2-F1
#
_cell.length_a   1.000
_cell.length_b   1.000
_cell.length_c   1.000
_cell.angle_alpha   90.00
_cell.angle_beta   90.00
_cell.angle_gamma   90.00
#
_symmetry.space_group_name_H-M   'P 1'
#
loop_
_entity.id
_entity.type
_entity.pdbx_description
1 polymer ?
#
loop_
_entity_poly.entity_id
_entity_poly.type
_entity_poly.pdbx_seq_one_letter_code
_entity_poly.pdbx_strand_id
1 'polypeptide(L)'
;MFTEPFEPEPWELWIRDTWLHSFILEYQWMWPTLETLHYIGLCTLIGTVGLFDLRVLGMAKSIPPHALHRLIPIGVAAYCSNVLVGICFFAAFPEQYFYNPSFWWKGLFMAVAGINVGVFYLSSAFASVRTLPAGADAPRLAKIVCGISLACWVGVIVCGRLITFYRPPFFH
;
A
#
# COMPACT_ATOMS: atom_id res chain seq x y z
N MET A 1 3.21 -22.79 1.41
CA MET A 1 4.33 -21.82 1.31
C MET A 1 4.91 -22.01 -0.08
N PHE A 2 4.94 -20.99 -0.92
CA PHE A 2 5.56 -21.12 -2.24
C PHE A 2 7.07 -21.30 -2.02
N THR A 3 7.60 -22.47 -2.33
CA THR A 3 9.04 -22.74 -2.30
C THR A 3 9.61 -22.40 -3.66
N GLU A 4 10.70 -21.64 -3.67
CA GLU A 4 11.43 -21.32 -4.89
C GLU A 4 11.98 -22.62 -5.51
N PRO A 5 11.76 -22.87 -6.82
CA PRO A 5 12.29 -24.01 -7.52
C PRO A 5 13.79 -23.85 -7.78
N PHE A 6 14.47 -24.96 -8.08
CA PHE A 6 15.91 -24.94 -8.37
C PHE A 6 16.23 -24.25 -9.71
N GLU A 7 15.34 -24.38 -10.68
CA GLU A 7 15.41 -23.70 -11.98
C GLU A 7 14.27 -22.68 -12.09
N PRO A 8 14.47 -21.53 -12.75
CA PRO A 8 13.41 -20.55 -12.97
C PRO A 8 12.23 -21.16 -13.72
N GLU A 9 11.02 -20.92 -13.23
CA GLU A 9 9.81 -21.37 -13.91
C GLU A 9 9.55 -20.58 -15.21
N PRO A 10 8.78 -21.12 -16.16
CA PRO A 10 8.50 -20.45 -17.43
C PRO A 10 7.92 -19.03 -17.29
N TRP A 11 7.16 -18.77 -16.22
CA TRP A 11 6.60 -17.45 -15.94
C TRP A 11 7.66 -16.44 -15.47
N GLU A 12 8.69 -16.89 -14.75
CA GLU A 12 9.82 -16.05 -14.35
C GLU A 12 10.62 -15.64 -15.58
N LEU A 13 10.94 -16.62 -16.43
CA LEU A 13 11.65 -16.39 -17.69
C LEU A 13 10.89 -15.41 -18.59
N TRP A 14 9.57 -15.55 -18.68
CA TRP A 14 8.73 -14.62 -19.43
C TRP A 14 8.81 -13.19 -18.89
N ILE A 15 8.80 -13.00 -17.56
CA ILE A 15 8.97 -11.65 -16.96
C ILE A 15 10.37 -11.11 -17.25
N ARG A 16 11.40 -11.94 -17.10
CA ARG A 16 12.81 -11.57 -17.32
C ARG A 16 13.11 -11.22 -18.78
N ASP A 17 12.35 -11.75 -19.73
CA ASP A 17 12.43 -11.41 -21.16
C ASP A 17 11.78 -10.06 -21.51
N THR A 18 11.04 -9.45 -20.58
CA THR A 18 10.39 -8.15 -20.87
C THR A 18 11.39 -7.01 -20.92
N TRP A 19 11.13 -6.03 -21.79
CA TRP A 19 11.91 -4.79 -21.86
C TRP A 19 12.00 -4.06 -20.52
N LEU A 20 10.97 -4.18 -19.67
CA LEU A 20 10.91 -3.55 -18.35
C LEU A 20 11.95 -4.15 -17.40
N HIS A 21 12.12 -5.47 -17.40
CA HIS A 21 13.13 -6.15 -16.60
C HIS A 21 14.53 -5.65 -16.98
N SER A 22 14.87 -5.70 -18.28
CA SER A 22 16.17 -5.24 -18.77
C SER A 22 16.41 -3.76 -18.48
N PHE A 23 15.41 -2.90 -18.73
CA PHE A 23 15.52 -1.46 -18.50
C PHE A 23 15.82 -1.11 -17.04
N ILE A 24 15.21 -1.80 -16.08
CA ILE A 24 15.46 -1.51 -14.66
C ILE A 24 16.88 -1.94 -14.25
N LEU A 25 17.36 -3.08 -14.76
CA LEU A 25 18.66 -3.64 -14.37
C LEU A 25 19.86 -3.01 -15.11
N GLU A 26 19.66 -2.50 -16.33
CA GLU A 26 20.72 -1.90 -17.14
C GLU A 26 21.15 -0.52 -16.60
N TYR A 27 20.20 0.28 -16.11
CA TYR A 27 20.47 1.65 -15.65
C TYR A 27 20.59 1.72 -14.11
N GLN A 28 21.81 1.99 -13.63
CA GLN A 28 22.17 2.03 -12.20
C GLN A 28 21.25 2.92 -11.32
N TRP A 29 20.69 3.99 -11.89
CA TRP A 29 19.82 4.93 -11.17
C TRP A 29 18.34 4.52 -11.12
N MET A 30 17.92 3.50 -11.86
CA MET A 30 16.51 3.08 -11.88
C MET A 30 16.08 2.54 -10.53
N TRP A 31 16.86 1.64 -9.94
CA TRP A 31 16.53 1.06 -8.64
C TRP A 31 16.39 2.11 -7.53
N PRO A 32 17.39 3.00 -7.28
CA PRO A 32 17.24 4.07 -6.28
C PRO A 32 16.09 5.04 -6.56
N THR A 33 15.81 5.34 -7.83
CA THR A 33 14.71 6.23 -8.21
C THR A 33 13.36 5.59 -7.90
N LEU A 34 13.18 4.32 -8.25
CA LEU A 34 11.96 3.57 -7.95
C LEU A 34 11.75 3.45 -6.43
N GLU A 35 12.79 3.13 -5.66
CA GLU A 35 12.71 3.12 -4.19
C GLU A 35 12.29 4.48 -3.62
N THR A 36 12.88 5.56 -4.12
CA THR A 36 12.54 6.92 -3.69
C THR A 36 11.09 7.28 -4.00
N LEU A 37 10.64 7.02 -5.24
CA LEU A 37 9.26 7.29 -5.66
C LEU A 37 8.24 6.48 -4.87
N HIS A 38 8.54 5.20 -4.62
CA HIS A 38 7.68 4.33 -3.81
C HIS A 38 7.57 4.84 -2.36
N TYR A 39 8.69 5.29 -1.78
CA TYR A 39 8.70 5.80 -0.42
C TYR A 39 7.94 7.12 -0.29
N ILE A 40 8.14 8.06 -1.24
CA ILE A 40 7.37 9.31 -1.31
C ILE A 40 5.88 9.00 -1.40
N GLY A 41 5.47 8.12 -2.31
CA GLY A 41 4.07 7.73 -2.45
C GLY A 41 3.50 7.09 -1.18
N LEU A 42 4.29 6.26 -0.48
CA LEU A 42 3.87 5.68 0.81
C LEU A 42 3.67 6.77 1.87
N CYS A 43 4.63 7.69 2.02
CA CYS A 43 4.52 8.82 2.94
C CYS A 43 3.31 9.71 2.63
N THR A 44 3.05 10.00 1.35
CA THR A 44 1.88 10.77 0.93
C THR A 44 0.57 10.03 1.21
N LEU A 45 0.50 8.72 0.94
CA LEU A 45 -0.68 7.91 1.21
C LEU A 45 -1.02 7.88 2.71
N ILE A 46 -0.04 7.61 3.57
CA ILE A 46 -0.23 7.61 5.03
C ILE A 46 -0.51 9.02 5.56
N GLY A 47 0.18 10.02 5.03
CA GLY A 47 -0.02 11.43 5.40
C GLY A 47 -1.39 11.97 5.00
N THR A 48 -2.11 11.33 4.08
CA THR A 48 -3.44 11.76 3.67
C THR A 48 -4.53 10.87 4.27
N VAL A 49 -4.55 9.59 3.90
CA VAL A 49 -5.55 8.62 4.36
C VAL A 49 -5.35 8.29 5.84
N GLY A 50 -4.11 8.07 6.27
CA GLY A 50 -3.81 7.78 7.68
C GLY A 50 -4.16 8.94 8.62
N LEU A 51 -3.89 10.20 8.22
CA LEU A 51 -4.33 11.36 9.01
C LEU A 51 -5.86 11.45 9.10
N PHE A 52 -6.57 11.17 8.01
CA PHE A 52 -8.03 11.10 8.02
C PHE A 52 -8.54 10.01 8.98
N ASP A 53 -7.96 8.81 8.92
CA ASP A 53 -8.33 7.70 9.80
C ASP A 53 -8.09 8.03 11.28
N LEU A 54 -6.91 8.56 11.61
CA LEU A 54 -6.59 9.00 12.98
C LEU A 54 -7.56 10.07 13.47
N ARG A 55 -7.96 11.01 12.60
CA ARG A 55 -8.96 12.01 12.93
C ARG A 55 -10.32 11.40 13.26
N VAL A 56 -10.78 10.43 12.47
CA VAL A 56 -12.06 9.74 12.72
C VAL A 56 -11.99 8.91 14.01
N LEU A 57 -10.85 8.29 14.29
CA LEU A 57 -10.59 7.53 15.53
C LEU A 57 -10.61 8.40 16.79
N GLY A 58 -10.39 9.71 16.65
CA GLY A 58 -10.54 10.69 17.73
C GLY A 58 -9.25 11.44 18.08
N MET A 59 -8.21 11.36 17.26
CA MET A 59 -7.04 12.22 17.37
C MET A 59 -7.29 13.55 16.64
N ALA A 60 -6.62 14.62 17.06
CA ALA A 60 -6.72 15.94 16.41
C ALA A 60 -8.17 16.41 16.14
N LYS A 61 -9.11 16.17 17.08
CA LYS A 61 -10.55 16.38 16.88
C LYS A 61 -10.91 17.81 16.44
N SER A 62 -10.07 18.80 16.77
CA SER A 62 -10.22 20.19 16.34
C SER A 62 -10.25 20.38 14.83
N ILE A 63 -9.67 19.46 14.04
CA ILE A 63 -9.66 19.54 12.59
C ILE A 63 -11.00 19.02 12.04
N PRO A 64 -11.75 19.75 11.20
CA PRO A 64 -12.97 19.20 10.60
C PRO A 64 -12.63 18.07 9.60
N PRO A 65 -13.29 16.89 9.64
CA PRO A 65 -12.96 15.76 8.78
C PRO A 65 -13.03 16.07 7.27
N HIS A 66 -13.93 16.97 6.86
CA HIS A 66 -14.03 17.41 5.46
C HIS A 66 -12.74 18.07 4.94
N ALA A 67 -11.99 18.79 5.79
CA ALA A 67 -10.73 19.41 5.40
C ALA A 67 -9.67 18.36 5.03
N LEU A 68 -9.58 17.27 5.81
CA LEU A 68 -8.69 16.14 5.53
C LEU A 68 -9.19 15.30 4.35
N HIS A 69 -10.50 15.16 4.20
CA HIS A 69 -11.09 14.41 3.09
C HIS A 69 -10.70 14.98 1.72
N ARG A 70 -10.46 16.30 1.61
CA ARG A 70 -9.95 16.94 0.39
C ARG A 70 -8.58 16.43 -0.06
N LEU A 71 -7.82 15.82 0.84
CA LEU A 71 -6.51 15.23 0.54
C LEU A 71 -6.60 13.78 0.04
N ILE A 72 -7.76 13.12 0.19
CA ILE A 72 -7.93 11.72 -0.21
C ILE A 72 -7.64 11.48 -1.70
N PRO A 73 -8.03 12.35 -2.65
CA PRO A 73 -7.63 12.18 -4.05
C PRO A 73 -6.11 12.15 -4.27
N ILE A 74 -5.35 12.92 -3.49
CA ILE A 74 -3.88 12.90 -3.50
C ILE A 74 -3.38 11.56 -2.96
N GLY A 75 -3.98 11.06 -1.88
CA GLY A 75 -3.71 9.73 -1.35
C GLY A 75 -3.96 8.61 -2.37
N VAL A 76 -5.08 8.68 -3.10
CA VAL A 76 -5.40 7.71 -4.18
C VAL A 76 -4.37 7.78 -5.31
N ALA A 77 -3.99 8.98 -5.74
CA ALA A 77 -2.94 9.15 -6.75
C ALA A 77 -1.59 8.57 -6.27
N ALA A 78 -1.23 8.80 -5.01
CA ALA A 78 -0.02 8.25 -4.40
C ALA A 78 -0.07 6.71 -4.31
N TYR A 79 -1.23 6.14 -3.97
CA TYR A 79 -1.45 4.69 -4.00
C TYR A 79 -1.28 4.11 -5.40
N CYS A 80 -1.91 4.72 -6.42
CA CYS A 80 -1.76 4.28 -7.81
C CYS A 80 -0.30 4.34 -8.26
N SER A 81 0.41 5.43 -7.97
CA SER A 81 1.85 5.56 -8.22
C SER A 81 2.64 4.42 -7.57
N ASN A 82 2.37 4.13 -6.29
CA ASN A 82 3.03 3.04 -5.58
C ASN A 82 2.75 1.66 -6.17
N VAL A 83 1.53 1.40 -6.64
CA VAL A 83 1.21 0.14 -7.30
C VAL A 83 2.01 0.00 -8.59
N LEU A 84 2.09 1.06 -9.40
CA LEU A 84 2.90 1.06 -10.63
C LEU A 84 4.38 0.80 -10.34
N VAL A 85 4.95 1.49 -9.35
CA VAL A 85 6.34 1.27 -8.94
C VAL A 85 6.53 -0.13 -8.35
N GLY A 86 5.54 -0.65 -7.63
CA GLY A 86 5.56 -2.02 -7.12
C GLY A 86 5.56 -3.08 -8.22
N ILE A 87 4.87 -2.83 -9.35
CA ILE A 87 4.93 -3.67 -10.55
C ILE A 87 6.35 -3.64 -11.13
N CYS A 88 7.00 -2.47 -11.18
CA CYS A 88 8.40 -2.38 -11.61
C CYS A 88 9.32 -3.22 -10.72
N PHE A 89 9.17 -3.15 -9.39
CA PHE A 89 9.94 -4.00 -8.48
C PHE A 89 9.73 -5.49 -8.74
N PHE A 90 8.48 -5.91 -8.92
CA PHE A 90 8.16 -7.29 -9.24
C PHE A 90 8.77 -7.73 -10.58
N ALA A 91 8.74 -6.87 -11.60
CA ALA A 91 9.33 -7.17 -12.90
C ALA A 91 10.87 -7.28 -12.84
N ALA A 92 11.52 -6.52 -11.96
CA ALA A 92 12.97 -6.56 -11.79
C ALA A 92 13.46 -7.87 -11.15
N PHE A 93 12.77 -8.35 -10.10
CA PHE A 93 13.15 -9.54 -9.33
C PHE A 93 11.93 -10.40 -8.98
N PRO A 94 11.25 -11.03 -9.97
CA PRO A 94 9.98 -11.72 -9.77
C PRO A 94 10.04 -12.80 -8.69
N GLU A 95 11.13 -13.56 -8.65
CA GLU A 95 11.39 -14.63 -7.69
C GLU A 95 11.44 -14.11 -6.24
N GLN A 96 12.10 -12.96 -6.02
CA GLN A 96 12.23 -12.37 -4.69
C GLN A 96 10.88 -11.98 -4.07
N TYR A 97 9.91 -11.60 -4.91
CA TYR A 97 8.60 -11.18 -4.45
C TYR A 97 7.61 -12.35 -4.42
N PHE A 98 7.55 -13.18 -5.46
CA PHE A 98 6.55 -14.24 -5.57
C PHE A 98 6.70 -15.32 -4.48
N TYR A 99 7.93 -15.74 -4.20
CA TYR A 99 8.20 -16.77 -3.19
C TYR A 99 8.25 -16.22 -1.75
N ASN A 100 8.07 -14.91 -1.58
CA ASN A 100 8.09 -14.28 -0.27
C ASN A 100 6.67 -14.19 0.34
N PRO A 101 6.40 -14.86 1.48
CA PRO A 101 5.09 -14.79 2.12
C PRO A 101 4.66 -13.37 2.48
N SER A 102 5.62 -12.48 2.79
CA SER A 102 5.33 -11.09 3.13
C SER A 102 4.74 -10.32 1.95
N PHE A 103 5.10 -10.65 0.70
CA PHE A 103 4.50 -10.05 -0.49
C PHE A 103 3.01 -10.36 -0.61
N TRP A 104 2.63 -11.61 -0.35
CA TRP A 104 1.22 -12.03 -0.37
C TRP A 104 0.40 -11.41 0.75
N TRP A 105 0.94 -11.37 1.97
CA TRP A 105 0.27 -10.67 3.08
C TRP A 105 0.12 -9.18 2.81
N LYS A 106 1.14 -8.54 2.22
CA LYS A 106 1.05 -7.14 1.76
C LYS A 106 -0.10 -6.97 0.77
N GLY A 107 -0.19 -7.84 -0.24
CA GLY A 107 -1.27 -7.84 -1.22
C GLY A 107 -2.64 -8.04 -0.60
N LEU A 108 -2.77 -8.94 0.38
CA LEU A 108 -4.01 -9.14 1.11
C LEU A 108 -4.43 -7.89 1.89
N PHE A 109 -3.52 -7.26 2.65
CA PHE A 109 -3.82 -6.03 3.36
C PHE A 109 -4.22 -4.89 2.40
N MET A 110 -3.58 -4.78 1.24
CA MET A 110 -3.97 -3.82 0.20
C MET A 110 -5.38 -4.09 -0.33
N ALA A 111 -5.71 -5.36 -0.61
CA ALA A 111 -7.04 -5.75 -1.07
C ALA A 111 -8.12 -5.45 -0.01
N VAL A 112 -7.86 -5.80 1.25
CA VAL A 112 -8.76 -5.49 2.37
C VAL A 112 -8.93 -3.97 2.52
N ALA A 113 -7.85 -3.19 2.43
CA ALA A 113 -7.93 -1.73 2.48
C ALA A 113 -8.78 -1.16 1.33
N GLY A 114 -8.62 -1.67 0.11
CA GLY A 114 -9.43 -1.28 -1.05
C GLY A 114 -10.92 -1.57 -0.87
N ILE A 115 -11.26 -2.78 -0.41
CA ILE A 115 -12.65 -3.16 -0.08
C ILE A 115 -13.20 -2.28 1.03
N ASN A 116 -12.40 -2.04 2.08
CA ASN A 116 -12.79 -1.23 3.24
C ASN A 116 -13.10 0.22 2.85
N VAL A 117 -12.33 0.82 1.92
CA VAL A 117 -12.64 2.14 1.34
C VAL A 117 -13.96 2.10 0.55
N GLY A 118 -14.20 1.05 -0.24
CA GLY A 118 -15.49 0.86 -0.92
C GLY A 118 -16.65 0.82 0.07
N VAL A 119 -16.54 0.03 1.14
CA VAL A 119 -17.54 -0.03 2.22
C VAL A 119 -17.71 1.33 2.90
N PHE A 120 -16.63 2.08 3.13
CA PHE A 120 -16.71 3.40 3.74
C PHE A 120 -17.58 4.37 2.92
N TYR A 121 -17.35 4.44 1.61
CA TYR A 121 -18.08 5.34 0.71
C TYR A 121 -19.50 4.88 0.39
N LEU A 122 -19.75 3.57 0.34
CA LEU A 122 -21.07 2.99 0.06
C LEU A 122 -21.97 2.93 1.31
N SER A 123 -21.41 3.00 2.51
CA SER A 123 -22.16 2.96 3.76
C SER A 123 -22.53 4.36 4.28
N SER A 124 -23.38 4.40 5.31
CA SER A 124 -23.69 5.62 6.06
C SER A 124 -22.51 6.17 6.86
N ALA A 125 -21.39 5.44 6.96
CA ALA A 125 -20.19 5.89 7.66
C ALA A 125 -19.63 7.17 7.05
N PHE A 126 -19.48 7.25 5.73
CA PHE A 126 -19.00 8.47 5.09
C PHE A 126 -19.98 9.64 5.26
N ALA A 127 -21.28 9.39 5.03
CA ALA A 127 -22.31 10.42 5.17
C ALA A 127 -22.31 11.05 6.56
N SER A 128 -22.19 10.21 7.61
CA SER A 128 -22.13 10.68 9.00
C SER A 128 -20.84 11.42 9.33
N VAL A 129 -19.69 11.01 8.80
CA VAL A 129 -18.38 11.66 9.05
C VAL A 129 -18.28 13.00 8.31
N ARG A 130 -18.82 13.09 7.09
CA ARG A 130 -18.73 14.29 6.25
C ARG A 130 -19.37 15.52 6.89
N THR A 131 -20.43 15.33 7.67
CA THR A 131 -21.17 16.41 8.35
C THR A 131 -20.69 16.67 9.77
N LEU A 132 -19.64 15.99 10.25
CA LEU A 132 -19.14 16.17 11.61
C LEU A 132 -18.52 17.58 11.77
N PRO A 133 -18.94 18.34 12.80
CA PRO A 133 -18.27 19.57 13.16
C PRO A 133 -16.90 19.28 13.80
N ALA A 134 -16.05 20.31 13.83
CA ALA A 134 -14.81 20.28 14.60
C ALA A 134 -15.10 19.98 16.08
N GLY A 135 -14.26 19.17 16.70
CA GLY A 135 -14.39 18.71 18.09
C GLY A 135 -15.29 17.49 18.30
N ALA A 136 -16.21 17.21 17.36
CA ALA A 136 -17.15 16.10 17.52
C ALA A 136 -16.49 14.72 17.34
N ASP A 137 -17.05 13.74 18.07
CA ASP A 137 -16.71 12.33 17.95
C ASP A 137 -17.42 11.68 16.77
N ALA A 138 -16.68 10.84 16.03
CA ALA A 138 -17.26 10.06 14.96
C ALA A 138 -18.08 8.87 15.49
N PRO A 139 -19.11 8.42 14.74
CA PRO A 139 -19.85 7.21 15.07
C PRO A 139 -18.96 5.97 15.15
N ARG A 140 -19.36 4.99 15.98
CA ARG A 140 -18.58 3.76 16.21
C ARG A 140 -18.26 3.01 14.91
N LEU A 141 -19.21 2.93 13.98
CA LEU A 141 -19.00 2.26 12.70
C LEU A 141 -17.88 2.93 11.89
N ALA A 142 -17.86 4.25 11.81
CA ALA A 142 -16.79 4.99 11.13
C ALA A 142 -15.43 4.77 11.80
N LYS A 143 -15.39 4.73 13.14
CA LYS A 143 -14.17 4.40 13.89
C LYS A 143 -13.65 3.00 13.57
N ILE A 144 -14.53 2.00 13.48
CA ILE A 144 -14.15 0.63 13.12
C ILE A 144 -13.56 0.60 11.70
N VAL A 145 -14.25 1.21 10.73
CA VAL A 145 -13.80 1.23 9.33
C VAL A 145 -12.44 1.94 9.19
N CYS A 146 -12.25 3.10 9.81
CA CYS A 146 -10.97 3.80 9.82
C CYS A 146 -9.89 3.05 10.60
N GLY A 147 -10.25 2.34 11.67
CA GLY A 147 -9.33 1.49 12.42
C GLY A 147 -8.81 0.31 11.59
N ILE A 148 -9.71 -0.35 10.83
CA ILE A 148 -9.34 -1.43 9.90
C ILE A 148 -8.45 -0.88 8.79
N SER A 149 -8.79 0.27 8.19
CA SER A 149 -7.98 0.94 7.17
C SER A 149 -6.56 1.19 7.67
N LEU A 150 -6.42 1.85 8.82
CA LEU A 150 -5.13 2.18 9.41
C LEU A 150 -4.31 0.92 9.73
N ALA A 151 -4.95 -0.11 10.30
CA ALA A 151 -4.28 -1.39 10.59
C ALA A 151 -3.79 -2.09 9.32
N CYS A 152 -4.58 -2.07 8.24
CA CYS A 152 -4.17 -2.62 6.95
C CYS A 152 -2.96 -1.87 6.39
N TRP A 153 -2.96 -0.53 6.43
CA TRP A 153 -1.83 0.26 5.94
C TRP A 153 -0.55 0.04 6.75
N VAL A 154 -0.65 -0.08 8.08
CA VAL A 154 0.47 -0.50 8.93
C VAL A 154 0.95 -1.89 8.53
N GLY A 155 0.04 -2.84 8.31
CA GLY A 155 0.35 -4.17 7.79
C GLY A 155 1.10 -4.13 6.45
N VAL A 156 0.66 -3.30 5.49
CA VAL A 156 1.32 -3.11 4.19
C VAL A 156 2.76 -2.61 4.35
N ILE A 157 3.00 -1.66 5.26
CA ILE A 157 4.34 -1.11 5.53
C ILE A 157 5.22 -2.17 6.18
N VAL A 158 4.72 -2.85 7.21
CA VAL A 158 5.45 -3.91 7.92
C VAL A 158 5.80 -5.03 6.94
N CYS A 159 4.84 -5.56 6.20
CA CYS A 159 5.08 -6.60 5.20
C CYS A 159 6.03 -6.12 4.10
N GLY A 160 5.91 -4.88 3.64
CA GLY A 160 6.85 -4.29 2.69
C GLY A 160 8.29 -4.30 3.20
N ARG A 161 8.50 -3.97 4.48
CA ARG A 161 9.81 -4.03 5.10
C ARG A 161 10.28 -5.46 5.35
N LEU A 162 9.38 -6.39 5.66
CA LEU A 162 9.71 -7.80 5.86
C LEU A 162 10.16 -8.51 4.58
N ILE A 163 9.79 -8.01 3.39
CA ILE A 163 10.26 -8.56 2.11
C ILE A 163 11.81 -8.55 2.02
N THR A 164 12.47 -7.51 2.55
CA THR A 164 13.94 -7.43 2.51
C THR A 164 14.62 -8.37 3.51
N PHE A 165 13.90 -8.83 4.54
CA PHE A 165 14.45 -9.70 5.58
C PHE A 165 14.22 -11.19 5.29
N TYR A 166 13.08 -11.54 4.71
CA TYR A 166 12.73 -12.93 4.35
C TYR A 166 13.04 -13.25 2.89
N ARG A 167 14.24 -12.86 2.43
CA ARG A 167 14.69 -13.22 1.09
C ARG A 167 14.89 -14.74 1.04
N PRO A 168 14.34 -15.47 0.05
CA PRO A 168 14.63 -16.88 -0.14
C PRO A 168 16.14 -17.12 -0.14
N PRO A 169 16.65 -18.19 0.51
CA PRO A 169 18.07 -18.39 0.75
C PRO A 169 18.88 -18.79 -0.49
N PHE A 170 18.27 -18.93 -1.67
CA PHE A 170 18.94 -19.35 -2.88
C PHE A 170 19.25 -18.13 -3.76
N PHE A 171 20.53 -17.82 -3.92
CA PHE A 171 21.04 -16.91 -4.94
C PHE A 171 22.12 -17.66 -5.74
N HIS A 172 21.94 -17.69 -7.07
CA HIS A 172 23.03 -17.66 -8.04
C HIS A 172 23.20 -16.23 -8.52
#